data_AF-V9KGL0-F1
#
_entry.id   AF-V9KGL0-F1
#
_cell.length_a   1.000
_cell.length_b   1.000
_cell.length_c   1.000
_cell.angle_alpha   90.00
_cell.angle_beta   90.00
_cell.angle_gamma   90.00
#
_symmetry.space_group_name_H-M   'P 1'
#
loop_
_entity.id
_entity.type
_entity.pdbx_description
1 polymer ?
#
loop_
_entity_poly.entity_id
_entity_poly.type
_entity_poly.pdbx_seq_one_letter_code
_entity_poly.pdbx_strand_id
1 'polypeptide(L)'
;YIFDSILSIFGKDIAENILVLVTFADAHVPPVLEAINQSQIPCPKDSKSRPIHFKFNNSAVFSQIGNFGDCDSDEENFDQMFWKMGSTNMKKFFAALKSIPPKSLSLTKEVLRKRKQLDVTVRGLQPQIKVGLIKLEEIRKTQQELVNHKAEVEKNINFEYEVDVINTIKKVISGTREQATNCTNCQFTCDFPCRCSDGWKWFCAAMDMWGNCKVCPDHCAMRYHKLQNYTFEYDIKKEKRTYEDMKAKYENACGQKLTQEKLKQKLEEELGQIQSKVHDLVETVSRCLARLDQIALKPNPLSTPDYLDLMILTEEREANPGFLERIQSLTEVKKTAELVAKVAKKEPLLPEESKKYNEQKEMKQSYAKKQKKWFKTWIRDGEEKTSQTVALPPQTPQPQQERQPRH
;
A
#
# COMPACT_ATOMS: atom_id res chain seq x y z
N TYR A 1 -13.58 -8.49 13.50
CA TYR A 1 -12.98 -9.04 12.27
C TYR A 1 -13.99 -9.22 11.14
N ILE A 2 -14.90 -10.21 11.16
CA ILE A 2 -15.81 -10.47 10.02
C ILE A 2 -16.66 -9.25 9.65
N PHE A 3 -17.29 -8.60 10.64
CA PHE A 3 -18.05 -7.37 10.40
C PHE A 3 -17.17 -6.26 9.84
N ASP A 4 -15.98 -6.05 10.39
CA ASP A 4 -15.06 -5.02 9.88
C ASP A 4 -14.67 -5.28 8.43
N SER A 5 -14.39 -6.54 8.07
CA SER A 5 -14.06 -6.93 6.69
C SER A 5 -15.20 -6.61 5.73
N ILE A 6 -16.45 -6.95 6.08
CA ILE A 6 -17.62 -6.66 5.24
C ILE A 6 -17.87 -5.15 5.15
N LEU A 7 -17.86 -4.45 6.28
CA LEU A 7 -18.14 -3.01 6.33
C LEU A 7 -17.06 -2.18 5.63
N SER A 8 -15.81 -2.67 5.57
CA SER A 8 -14.70 -1.99 4.89
C SER A 8 -14.90 -1.80 3.38
N ILE A 9 -15.81 -2.59 2.78
CA ILE A 9 -16.13 -2.57 1.35
C ILE A 9 -16.99 -1.34 1.00
N PHE A 10 -17.88 -0.95 1.91
CA PHE A 10 -18.96 -0.02 1.60
C PHE A 10 -18.55 1.45 1.78
N GLY A 11 -19.20 2.31 1.01
CA GLY A 11 -19.23 3.75 1.26
C GLY A 11 -20.01 4.06 2.54
N LYS A 12 -19.65 5.15 3.23
CA LYS A 12 -20.31 5.57 4.46
C LYS A 12 -21.80 5.89 4.30
N ASP A 13 -22.22 6.20 3.07
CA ASP A 13 -23.61 6.47 2.68
C ASP A 13 -24.53 5.25 2.75
N ILE A 14 -23.97 4.04 2.84
CA ILE A 14 -24.73 2.79 2.99
C ILE A 14 -25.15 2.51 4.44
N ALA A 15 -24.63 3.24 5.44
CA ALA A 15 -24.93 3.02 6.86
C ALA A 15 -26.45 2.96 7.15
N GLU A 16 -27.23 3.82 6.49
CA GLU A 16 -28.69 3.92 6.65
C GLU A 16 -29.46 2.77 5.97
N ASN A 17 -28.80 1.96 5.16
CA ASN A 17 -29.38 0.89 4.35
C ASN A 17 -28.94 -0.51 4.83
N ILE A 18 -28.25 -0.60 5.97
CA ILE A 18 -27.87 -1.88 6.59
C ILE A 18 -29.00 -2.34 7.51
N LEU A 19 -29.67 -3.43 7.15
CA LEU A 19 -30.77 -4.02 7.93
C LEU A 19 -30.35 -5.31 8.62
N VAL A 20 -30.87 -5.52 9.83
CA VAL A 20 -30.59 -6.73 10.62
C VAL A 20 -31.74 -7.72 10.49
N LEU A 21 -31.45 -8.89 9.92
CA LEU A 21 -32.37 -10.01 9.82
C LEU A 21 -31.88 -11.07 10.80
N VAL A 22 -32.65 -11.35 11.84
CA VAL A 22 -32.27 -12.33 12.86
C VAL A 22 -33.03 -13.62 12.61
N THR A 23 -32.32 -14.68 12.25
CA THR A 23 -32.85 -16.04 12.12
C THR A 23 -32.81 -16.77 13.46
N PHE A 24 -33.60 -17.85 13.59
CA PHE A 24 -33.70 -18.63 14.83
C PHE A 24 -34.10 -17.78 16.05
N ALA A 25 -34.88 -16.72 15.79
CA ALA A 25 -35.28 -15.76 16.80
C ALA A 25 -36.72 -16.03 17.23
N ASP A 26 -36.88 -16.56 18.44
CA ASP A 26 -38.18 -16.86 19.04
C ASP A 26 -38.87 -15.60 19.58
N ALA A 27 -39.82 -15.76 20.51
CA ALA A 27 -40.67 -14.67 21.01
C ALA A 27 -39.88 -13.51 21.64
N HIS A 28 -38.73 -13.78 22.27
CA HIS A 28 -37.95 -12.80 23.01
C HIS A 28 -37.13 -11.84 22.14
N VAL A 29 -36.51 -10.85 22.80
CA VAL A 29 -35.57 -9.92 22.17
C VAL A 29 -34.28 -10.70 21.86
N PRO A 30 -33.80 -10.71 20.61
CA PRO A 30 -32.61 -11.49 20.27
C PRO A 30 -31.36 -10.96 20.97
N PRO A 31 -30.58 -11.80 21.67
CA PRO A 31 -29.34 -11.38 22.34
C PRO A 31 -28.29 -10.79 21.39
N VAL A 32 -28.30 -11.22 20.12
CA VAL A 32 -27.38 -10.72 19.09
C VAL A 32 -27.47 -9.20 18.87
N LEU A 33 -28.59 -8.57 19.21
CA LEU A 33 -28.74 -7.12 19.11
C LEU A 33 -27.79 -6.37 20.04
N GLU A 34 -27.48 -6.95 21.21
CA GLU A 34 -26.51 -6.37 22.13
C GLU A 34 -25.10 -6.43 21.54
N ALA A 35 -24.71 -7.58 20.97
CA ALA A 35 -23.42 -7.75 20.30
C ALA A 35 -23.26 -6.79 19.09
N ILE A 36 -24.33 -6.58 18.31
CA ILE A 36 -24.35 -5.62 17.19
C ILE A 36 -24.14 -4.18 17.69
N ASN A 37 -24.79 -3.82 18.79
CA ASN A 37 -24.64 -2.50 19.41
C ASN A 37 -23.23 -2.29 19.99
N GLN A 38 -22.70 -3.29 20.71
CA GLN A 38 -21.32 -3.26 21.25
C GLN A 38 -20.28 -3.15 20.13
N SER A 39 -20.52 -3.83 18.99
CA SER A 39 -19.65 -3.77 17.81
C SER A 39 -19.76 -2.45 17.02
N GLN A 40 -20.64 -1.54 17.45
CA GLN A 40 -20.88 -0.23 16.82
C GLN A 40 -21.15 -0.34 15.30
N ILE A 41 -21.87 -1.38 14.88
CA ILE A 41 -22.20 -1.58 13.46
C ILE A 41 -23.14 -0.45 13.00
N PRO A 42 -22.76 0.33 11.97
CA PRO A 42 -23.64 1.37 11.45
C PRO A 42 -24.90 0.74 10.85
N CYS A 43 -26.05 1.06 11.42
CA CYS A 43 -27.37 0.62 10.96
C CYS A 43 -28.45 1.57 11.51
N PRO A 44 -29.64 1.62 10.89
CA PRO A 44 -30.78 2.35 11.43
C PRO A 44 -31.14 1.85 12.83
N LYS A 45 -31.48 2.79 13.73
CA LYS A 45 -31.88 2.49 15.10
C LYS A 45 -33.32 2.91 15.38
N ASP A 46 -34.00 2.15 16.22
CA ASP A 46 -35.33 2.48 16.75
C ASP A 46 -35.26 3.61 17.81
N SER A 47 -36.41 4.03 18.32
CA SER A 47 -36.51 5.05 19.38
C SER A 47 -35.83 4.65 20.69
N LYS A 48 -35.50 3.36 20.88
CA LYS A 48 -34.77 2.83 22.03
C LYS A 48 -33.27 2.64 21.73
N SER A 49 -32.75 3.25 20.66
CA SER A 49 -31.37 3.11 20.21
C SER A 49 -30.93 1.67 19.88
N ARG A 50 -31.87 0.78 19.56
CA ARG A 50 -31.57 -0.59 19.14
C ARG A 50 -31.58 -0.70 17.61
N PRO A 51 -30.77 -1.59 17.02
CA PRO A 51 -30.83 -1.83 15.59
C PRO A 51 -32.26 -2.18 15.17
N ILE A 52 -32.74 -1.54 14.09
CA ILE A 52 -33.97 -1.97 13.44
C ILE A 52 -33.72 -3.40 12.93
N HIS A 53 -34.52 -4.34 13.44
CA HIS A 53 -34.34 -5.75 13.18
C HIS A 53 -35.66 -6.44 12.89
N PHE A 54 -35.58 -7.52 12.12
CA PHE A 54 -36.71 -8.36 11.77
C PHE A 54 -36.39 -9.79 12.14
N LYS A 55 -37.32 -10.44 12.84
CA LYS A 55 -37.12 -11.80 13.37
C LYS A 55 -37.72 -12.83 12.42
N PHE A 56 -36.99 -13.89 12.16
CA PHE A 56 -37.44 -15.02 11.36
C PHE A 56 -37.15 -16.30 12.13
N ASN A 57 -38.18 -17.12 12.34
CA ASN A 57 -37.97 -18.50 12.72
C ASN A 57 -38.33 -19.35 11.49
N ASN A 58 -37.33 -20.07 10.97
CA ASN A 58 -37.48 -20.86 9.75
C ASN A 58 -37.93 -22.29 10.05
N SER A 59 -38.11 -22.68 11.32
CA SER A 59 -38.55 -24.03 11.71
C SER A 59 -39.83 -24.45 10.99
N ALA A 60 -40.83 -23.57 10.94
CA ALA A 60 -42.09 -23.81 10.24
C ALA A 60 -41.99 -23.93 8.71
N VAL A 61 -40.86 -23.53 8.10
CA VAL A 61 -40.62 -23.77 6.66
C VAL A 61 -40.20 -25.22 6.41
N PHE A 62 -39.61 -25.87 7.41
CA PHE A 62 -39.05 -27.22 7.31
C PHE A 62 -39.88 -28.28 8.03
N SER A 63 -40.97 -27.91 8.70
CA SER A 63 -41.74 -28.82 9.53
C SER A 63 -42.58 -29.85 8.77
N GLN A 64 -42.73 -29.70 7.45
CA GLN A 64 -43.49 -30.62 6.58
C GLN A 64 -42.64 -31.66 5.81
N ILE A 65 -41.41 -31.97 6.26
CA ILE A 65 -40.55 -32.98 5.58
C ILE A 65 -40.44 -34.30 6.39
N GLY A 66 -41.20 -34.46 7.49
CA GLY A 66 -41.33 -35.71 8.24
C GLY A 66 -42.58 -36.49 7.83
N ASN A 67 -42.49 -37.83 7.79
CA ASN A 67 -43.55 -38.76 7.37
C ASN A 67 -44.96 -38.39 7.88
N PHE A 68 -45.96 -38.53 7.00
CA PHE A 68 -47.42 -38.39 7.18
C PHE A 68 -48.05 -39.35 8.23
N GLY A 69 -47.33 -39.73 9.29
CA GLY A 69 -47.72 -40.84 10.16
C GLY A 69 -47.79 -40.55 11.66
N ASP A 70 -47.31 -39.41 12.15
CA ASP A 70 -47.21 -39.17 13.60
C ASP A 70 -47.27 -37.67 13.91
N CYS A 71 -48.40 -37.00 13.63
CA CYS A 71 -48.62 -35.62 14.03
C CYS A 71 -49.53 -35.56 15.27
N ASP A 72 -48.91 -35.32 16.44
CA ASP A 72 -49.64 -34.84 17.62
C ASP A 72 -50.19 -33.43 17.32
N SER A 73 -51.44 -33.15 17.70
CA SER A 73 -52.15 -31.90 17.37
C SER A 73 -51.46 -30.63 17.88
N ASP A 74 -50.55 -30.76 18.84
CA ASP A 74 -49.79 -29.66 19.42
C ASP A 74 -48.66 -29.18 18.49
N GLU A 75 -48.06 -30.05 17.67
CA GLU A 75 -46.98 -29.69 16.74
C GLU A 75 -47.48 -28.82 15.56
N GLU A 76 -48.66 -29.13 15.00
CA GLU A 76 -49.31 -28.33 13.96
C GLU A 76 -49.63 -26.89 14.45
N ASN A 77 -49.88 -26.72 15.74
CA ASN A 77 -50.19 -25.43 16.35
C ASN A 77 -48.94 -24.54 16.50
N PHE A 78 -47.80 -25.12 16.85
CA PHE A 78 -46.52 -24.38 16.93
C PHE A 78 -46.06 -23.91 15.55
N ASP A 79 -46.18 -24.75 14.53
CA ASP A 79 -45.83 -24.40 13.16
C ASP A 79 -46.67 -23.24 12.63
N GLN A 80 -47.98 -23.29 12.86
CA GLN A 80 -48.89 -22.20 12.49
C GLN A 80 -48.52 -20.89 13.20
N MET A 81 -48.12 -20.95 14.48
CA MET A 81 -47.67 -19.80 15.24
C MET A 81 -46.37 -19.20 14.67
N PHE A 82 -45.37 -20.03 14.36
CA PHE A 82 -44.11 -19.59 13.74
C PHE A 82 -44.32 -19.04 12.33
N TRP A 83 -45.21 -19.64 11.54
CA TRP A 83 -45.59 -19.14 10.22
C TRP A 83 -46.27 -17.77 10.28
N LYS A 84 -47.21 -17.59 11.22
CA LYS A 84 -47.87 -16.29 11.45
C LYS A 84 -46.87 -15.23 11.91
N MET A 85 -45.92 -15.61 12.77
CA MET A 85 -44.83 -14.72 13.19
C MET A 85 -43.94 -14.32 12.00
N GLY A 86 -43.46 -15.29 11.22
CA GLY A 86 -42.59 -15.06 10.06
C GLY A 86 -43.26 -14.20 9.00
N SER A 87 -44.50 -14.51 8.62
CA SER A 87 -45.27 -13.73 7.64
C SER A 87 -45.54 -12.29 8.11
N THR A 88 -45.82 -12.09 9.40
CA THR A 88 -45.99 -10.74 9.99
C THR A 88 -44.68 -9.95 9.94
N ASN A 89 -43.55 -10.58 10.27
CA ASN A 89 -42.24 -9.93 10.23
C ASN A 89 -41.80 -9.65 8.79
N MET A 90 -42.13 -10.51 7.83
CA MET A 90 -41.89 -10.28 6.40
C MET A 90 -42.67 -9.05 5.89
N LYS A 91 -43.95 -8.90 6.27
CA LYS A 91 -44.74 -7.70 5.94
C LYS A 91 -44.10 -6.42 6.51
N LYS A 92 -43.64 -6.47 7.77
CA LYS A 92 -42.93 -5.34 8.39
C LYS A 92 -41.61 -5.03 7.69
N PHE A 93 -40.83 -6.05 7.33
CA PHE A 93 -39.58 -5.91 6.58
C PHE A 93 -39.82 -5.22 5.23
N PHE A 94 -40.77 -5.69 4.43
CA PHE A 94 -41.06 -5.06 3.14
C PHE A 94 -41.66 -3.66 3.27
N ALA A 95 -42.44 -3.38 4.31
CA ALA A 95 -42.92 -2.03 4.59
C ALA A 95 -41.75 -1.08 4.92
N ALA A 96 -40.81 -1.53 5.76
CA ALA A 96 -39.59 -0.78 6.05
C ALA A 96 -38.74 -0.58 4.79
N LEU A 97 -38.53 -1.63 3.99
CA LEU A 97 -37.76 -1.57 2.75
C LEU A 97 -38.32 -0.53 1.76
N LYS A 98 -39.65 -0.43 1.64
CA LYS A 98 -40.32 0.60 0.81
C LYS A 98 -40.08 2.03 1.31
N SER A 99 -39.85 2.21 2.60
CA SER A 99 -39.61 3.54 3.20
C SER A 99 -38.15 3.99 3.14
N ILE A 100 -37.21 3.07 2.92
CA ILE A 100 -35.77 3.38 2.91
C ILE A 100 -35.41 3.99 1.55
N PRO A 101 -34.83 5.20 1.52
CA PRO A 101 -34.36 5.80 0.27
C PRO A 101 -33.29 4.91 -0.40
N PRO A 102 -33.37 4.69 -1.72
CA PRO A 102 -32.32 3.98 -2.43
C PRO A 102 -31.02 4.79 -2.39
N LYS A 103 -29.90 4.10 -2.19
CA LYS A 103 -28.55 4.69 -2.25
C LYS A 103 -27.82 4.20 -3.48
N SER A 104 -27.10 5.11 -4.13
CA SER A 104 -26.21 4.75 -5.23
C SER A 104 -24.96 4.03 -4.70
N LEU A 105 -24.44 3.06 -5.45
CA LEU A 105 -23.16 2.40 -5.12
C LEU A 105 -21.93 3.18 -5.60
N SER A 106 -22.09 4.43 -6.06
CA SER A 106 -20.98 5.26 -6.53
C SER A 106 -19.88 5.43 -5.49
N LEU A 107 -20.22 5.69 -4.22
CA LEU A 107 -19.22 5.88 -3.16
C LEU A 107 -18.51 4.56 -2.81
N THR A 108 -19.26 3.45 -2.73
CA THR A 108 -18.70 2.09 -2.59
C THR A 108 -17.72 1.76 -3.70
N LYS A 109 -18.03 2.11 -4.96
CA LYS A 109 -17.12 1.92 -6.09
C LYS A 109 -15.83 2.75 -5.93
N GLU A 110 -15.94 3.98 -5.42
CA GLU A 110 -14.78 4.81 -5.11
C GLU A 110 -13.93 4.21 -3.98
N VAL A 111 -14.54 3.73 -2.89
CA VAL A 111 -13.86 3.04 -1.77
C VAL A 111 -13.02 1.88 -2.29
N LEU A 112 -13.63 0.98 -3.06
CA LEU A 112 -12.96 -0.19 -3.62
C LEU A 112 -11.77 0.21 -4.51
N ARG A 113 -11.96 1.21 -5.38
CA ARG A 113 -10.88 1.73 -6.23
C ARG A 113 -9.75 2.33 -5.38
N LYS A 114 -10.08 3.12 -4.37
CA LYS A 114 -9.09 3.78 -3.49
C LYS A 114 -8.32 2.79 -2.62
N ARG A 115 -8.98 1.74 -2.10
CA ARG A 115 -8.30 0.65 -1.37
C ARG A 115 -7.33 -0.11 -2.27
N LYS A 116 -7.74 -0.45 -3.49
CA LYS A 116 -6.84 -1.11 -4.44
C LYS A 116 -5.68 -0.21 -4.87
N GLN A 117 -5.95 1.08 -5.06
CA GLN A 117 -4.91 2.07 -5.31
C GLN A 117 -3.94 2.20 -4.13
N LEU A 118 -4.43 2.23 -2.89
CA LEU A 118 -3.60 2.27 -1.69
C LEU A 118 -2.68 1.05 -1.61
N ASP A 119 -3.22 -0.15 -1.78
CA ASP A 119 -2.45 -1.41 -1.80
C ASP A 119 -1.28 -1.34 -2.80
N VAL A 120 -1.58 -0.98 -4.04
CA VAL A 120 -0.56 -0.86 -5.09
C VAL A 120 0.42 0.29 -4.82
N THR A 121 -0.06 1.41 -4.29
CA THR A 121 0.77 2.57 -3.95
C THR A 121 1.75 2.23 -2.83
N VAL A 122 1.28 1.67 -1.71
CA VAL A 122 2.14 1.29 -0.57
C VAL A 122 3.22 0.31 -1.01
N ARG A 123 2.85 -0.74 -1.76
CA ARG A 123 3.80 -1.74 -2.26
C ARG A 123 4.86 -1.13 -3.19
N GLY A 124 4.51 -0.15 -4.01
CA GLY A 124 5.48 0.50 -4.88
C GLY A 124 6.26 1.66 -4.25
N LEU A 125 5.75 2.27 -3.18
CA LEU A 125 6.48 3.32 -2.46
C LEU A 125 7.53 2.74 -1.52
N GLN A 126 7.32 1.55 -0.96
CA GLN A 126 8.27 0.92 -0.04
C GLN A 126 9.67 0.74 -0.66
N PRO A 127 9.85 0.18 -1.88
CA PRO A 127 11.16 0.12 -2.53
C PRO A 127 11.75 1.50 -2.82
N GLN A 128 10.93 2.50 -3.14
CA GLN A 128 11.40 3.86 -3.39
C GLN A 128 11.93 4.55 -2.13
N ILE A 129 11.25 4.35 -1.00
CA ILE A 129 11.72 4.82 0.31
C ILE A 129 13.03 4.11 0.63
N LYS A 130 13.13 2.78 0.49
CA LYS A 130 14.37 2.02 0.72
C LYS A 130 15.54 2.55 -0.13
N VAL A 131 15.30 2.77 -1.42
CA VAL A 131 16.28 3.36 -2.34
C VAL A 131 16.69 4.77 -1.90
N GLY A 132 15.74 5.62 -1.53
CA GLY A 132 16.03 6.95 -1.00
C GLY A 132 16.87 6.92 0.27
N LEU A 133 16.57 6.02 1.21
CA LEU A 133 17.30 5.89 2.47
C LEU A 133 18.73 5.37 2.28
N ILE A 134 18.93 4.37 1.42
CA ILE A 134 20.27 3.89 1.07
C ILE A 134 21.08 5.01 0.41
N LYS A 135 20.46 5.77 -0.51
CA LYS A 135 21.14 6.90 -1.16
C LYS A 135 21.50 8.00 -0.17
N LEU A 136 20.65 8.23 0.82
CA LEU A 136 20.90 9.18 1.88
C LEU A 136 22.14 8.77 2.70
N GLU A 137 22.26 7.49 3.02
CA GLU A 137 23.41 6.94 3.75
C GLU A 137 24.69 6.97 2.91
N GLU A 138 24.61 6.66 1.61
CA GLU A 138 25.73 6.79 0.67
C GLU A 138 26.35 8.20 0.74
N ILE A 139 25.51 9.25 0.74
CA ILE A 139 25.98 10.65 0.81
C ILE A 139 26.54 11.00 2.19
N ARG A 140 25.89 10.57 3.27
CA ARG A 140 26.39 10.80 4.64
C ARG A 140 27.78 10.18 4.83
N LYS A 141 27.97 8.95 4.38
CA LYS A 141 29.26 8.28 4.41
C LYS A 141 30.30 9.02 3.58
N THR A 142 29.95 9.43 2.36
CA THR A 142 30.82 10.29 1.54
C THR A 142 31.23 11.57 2.26
N GLN A 143 30.30 12.27 2.92
CA GLN A 143 30.62 13.47 3.70
C GLN A 143 31.56 13.16 4.87
N GLN A 144 31.36 12.03 5.55
CA GLN A 144 32.23 11.60 6.65
C GLN A 144 33.65 11.31 6.16
N GLU A 145 33.81 10.64 5.02
CA GLU A 145 35.14 10.34 4.47
C GLU A 145 35.87 11.60 4.02
N LEU A 146 35.17 12.60 3.49
CA LEU A 146 35.76 13.92 3.21
C LEU A 146 36.27 14.62 4.48
N VAL A 147 35.62 14.40 5.62
CA VAL A 147 36.06 14.93 6.92
C VAL A 147 37.23 14.13 7.48
N ASN A 148 37.20 12.79 7.37
CA ASN A 148 38.28 11.92 7.83
C ASN A 148 39.59 12.18 7.07
N HIS A 149 39.49 12.38 5.75
CA HIS A 149 40.62 12.63 4.85
C HIS A 149 40.84 14.11 4.55
N LYS A 150 40.57 15.00 5.52
CA LYS A 150 40.63 16.45 5.32
C LYS A 150 41.98 16.92 4.78
N ALA A 151 43.10 16.38 5.27
CA ALA A 151 44.43 16.78 4.86
C ALA A 151 44.75 16.36 3.41
N GLU A 152 44.30 15.19 2.99
CA GLU A 152 44.40 14.70 1.62
C GLU A 152 43.52 15.55 0.69
N VAL A 153 42.29 15.85 1.11
CA VAL A 153 41.35 16.71 0.39
C VAL A 153 41.94 18.12 0.18
N GLU A 154 42.56 18.73 1.22
CA GLU A 154 43.29 20.02 1.18
C GLU A 154 44.44 20.03 0.18
N LYS A 155 45.14 18.90 0.05
CA LYS A 155 46.24 18.73 -0.91
C LYS A 155 45.78 18.21 -2.27
N ASN A 156 44.48 18.01 -2.46
CA ASN A 156 43.87 17.39 -3.64
C ASN A 156 44.49 16.01 -3.97
N ILE A 157 44.85 15.27 -2.93
CA ILE A 157 45.36 13.90 -3.01
C ILE A 157 44.17 12.94 -3.12
N ASN A 158 44.26 12.00 -4.05
CA ASN A 158 43.23 11.00 -4.22
C ASN A 158 43.29 9.93 -3.10
N PHE A 159 42.13 9.45 -2.67
CA PHE A 159 41.99 8.36 -1.70
C PHE A 159 40.78 7.50 -2.05
N GLU A 160 40.81 6.24 -1.61
CA GLU A 160 39.74 5.27 -1.81
C GLU A 160 38.89 5.13 -0.55
N TYR A 161 37.59 4.93 -0.74
CA TYR A 161 36.66 4.59 0.31
C TYR A 161 35.54 3.70 -0.24
N GLU A 162 34.88 2.95 0.65
CA GLU A 162 33.78 2.05 0.25
C GLU A 162 32.42 2.66 0.59
N VAL A 163 31.46 2.55 -0.34
CA VAL A 163 30.06 2.93 -0.11
C VAL A 163 29.13 1.82 -0.53
N ASP A 164 27.97 1.76 0.12
CA ASP A 164 26.88 0.89 -0.28
C ASP A 164 26.08 1.59 -1.39
N VAL A 165 25.96 0.92 -2.53
CA VAL A 165 25.22 1.42 -3.71
C VAL A 165 24.11 0.45 -4.09
N ILE A 166 23.11 0.98 -4.78
CA ILE A 166 21.95 0.21 -5.20
C ILE A 166 22.17 -0.36 -6.59
N ASN A 167 21.99 -1.68 -6.69
CA ASN A 167 22.04 -2.41 -7.94
C ASN A 167 20.64 -2.89 -8.33
N THR A 168 20.20 -2.55 -9.53
CA THR A 168 18.91 -3.01 -10.07
C THR A 168 19.04 -4.43 -10.63
N ILE A 169 18.14 -5.32 -10.24
CA ILE A 169 18.09 -6.71 -10.72
C ILE A 169 16.70 -7.00 -11.30
N LYS A 170 16.65 -7.81 -12.35
CA LYS A 170 15.40 -8.34 -12.91
C LYS A 170 15.19 -9.76 -12.39
N LYS A 171 14.18 -9.95 -11.56
CA LYS A 171 13.81 -11.28 -11.05
C LYS A 171 12.70 -11.89 -11.87
N VAL A 172 12.98 -13.03 -12.48
CA VAL A 172 12.00 -13.76 -13.29
C VAL A 172 10.85 -14.25 -12.39
N ILE A 173 9.62 -14.05 -12.84
CA ILE A 173 8.42 -14.54 -12.17
C ILE A 173 8.26 -16.02 -12.52
N SER A 174 8.42 -16.91 -11.53
CA SER A 174 8.23 -18.35 -11.68
C SER A 174 6.75 -18.71 -11.47
N GLY A 175 6.02 -19.02 -12.53
CA GLY A 175 4.61 -19.43 -12.44
C GLY A 175 3.82 -19.12 -13.72
N THR A 176 2.69 -19.79 -13.95
CA THR A 176 1.86 -19.56 -15.15
C THR A 176 0.90 -18.39 -14.92
N ARG A 177 0.84 -17.47 -15.90
CA ARG A 177 -0.14 -16.37 -16.07
C ARG A 177 -0.02 -15.12 -15.20
N GLU A 178 0.99 -14.98 -14.33
CA GLU A 178 1.22 -13.73 -13.59
C GLU A 178 2.25 -12.84 -14.29
N GLN A 179 1.93 -11.54 -14.42
CA GLN A 179 2.81 -10.55 -15.04
C GLN A 179 2.93 -9.31 -14.16
N ALA A 180 4.09 -8.66 -14.22
CA ALA A 180 4.32 -7.38 -13.61
C ALA A 180 4.06 -6.25 -14.61
N THR A 181 3.45 -5.16 -14.15
CA THR A 181 3.40 -3.91 -14.91
C THR A 181 4.64 -3.10 -14.59
N ASN A 182 5.58 -3.08 -15.53
CA ASN A 182 6.87 -2.45 -15.36
C ASN A 182 6.97 -1.14 -16.16
N CYS A 183 7.49 -0.09 -15.52
CA CYS A 183 7.84 1.15 -16.19
C CYS A 183 9.23 1.02 -16.83
N THR A 184 9.32 1.12 -18.16
CA THR A 184 10.60 1.03 -18.88
C THR A 184 11.42 2.31 -18.77
N ASN A 185 10.80 3.45 -18.45
CA ASN A 185 11.52 4.70 -18.24
C ASN A 185 12.20 4.76 -16.87
N CYS A 186 11.50 4.31 -15.82
CA CYS A 186 12.02 4.32 -14.45
C CYS A 186 12.73 3.03 -14.04
N GLN A 187 12.63 1.96 -14.83
CA GLN A 187 13.06 0.60 -14.45
C GLN A 187 12.49 0.18 -13.09
N PHE A 188 11.16 0.26 -13.00
CA PHE A 188 10.43 0.11 -11.75
C PHE A 188 9.17 -0.75 -11.93
N THR A 189 8.92 -1.68 -11.02
CA THR A 189 7.68 -2.49 -11.01
C THR A 189 6.56 -1.73 -10.33
N CYS A 190 5.56 -1.31 -11.12
CA CYS A 190 4.47 -0.46 -10.66
C CYS A 190 3.30 -1.26 -10.06
N ASP A 191 3.10 -2.50 -10.50
CA ASP A 191 2.12 -3.42 -9.92
C ASP A 191 2.52 -4.88 -10.22
N PHE A 192 2.45 -5.74 -9.22
CA PHE A 192 2.65 -7.19 -9.35
C PHE A 192 1.94 -7.92 -8.19
N PRO A 193 1.19 -9.01 -8.43
CA PRO A 193 0.74 -9.49 -9.73
C PRO A 193 -0.31 -8.55 -10.33
N CYS A 194 -0.08 -8.08 -11.56
CA CYS A 194 -1.05 -7.29 -12.29
C CYS A 194 -2.02 -8.22 -13.03
N ARG A 195 -3.32 -8.07 -12.79
CA ARG A 195 -4.37 -8.87 -13.46
C ARG A 195 -4.96 -8.18 -14.68
N CYS A 196 -4.45 -7.02 -15.06
CA CYS A 196 -4.88 -6.33 -16.27
C CYS A 196 -4.24 -6.97 -17.50
N SER A 197 -4.97 -7.04 -18.61
CA SER A 197 -4.40 -7.35 -19.92
C SER A 197 -3.75 -6.11 -20.54
N ASP A 198 -2.89 -6.30 -21.55
CA ASP A 198 -2.13 -5.22 -22.18
C ASP A 198 -3.00 -4.08 -22.74
N GLY A 199 -4.18 -4.42 -23.29
CA GLY A 199 -5.15 -3.44 -23.81
C GLY A 199 -5.94 -2.70 -22.73
N TRP A 200 -5.92 -3.18 -21.49
CA TRP A 200 -6.72 -2.67 -20.37
C TRP A 200 -5.87 -2.05 -19.26
N LYS A 201 -4.59 -1.77 -19.54
CA LYS A 201 -3.67 -1.12 -18.58
C LYS A 201 -4.19 0.22 -18.06
N TRP A 202 -5.04 0.92 -18.82
CA TRP A 202 -5.73 2.14 -18.39
C TRP A 202 -6.54 1.97 -17.09
N PHE A 203 -7.00 0.74 -16.83
CA PHE A 203 -7.75 0.39 -15.62
C PHE A 203 -6.87 -0.20 -14.52
N CYS A 204 -5.55 -0.28 -14.71
CA CYS A 204 -4.63 -0.71 -13.67
C CYS A 204 -4.73 0.23 -12.45
N ALA A 205 -4.71 -0.34 -11.25
CA ALA A 205 -4.80 0.43 -10.01
C ALA A 205 -3.58 1.35 -9.78
N ALA A 206 -2.46 1.07 -10.44
CA ALA A 206 -1.29 1.95 -10.46
C ALA A 206 -1.53 3.25 -11.23
N MET A 207 -2.61 3.36 -12.01
CA MET A 207 -2.82 4.43 -12.99
C MET A 207 -3.95 5.36 -12.54
N ASP A 208 -3.79 6.66 -12.76
CA ASP A 208 -4.87 7.62 -12.57
C ASP A 208 -5.80 7.70 -13.78
N MET A 209 -6.87 8.47 -13.60
CA MET A 209 -7.90 8.69 -14.62
C MET A 209 -7.38 9.36 -15.91
N TRP A 210 -6.20 9.99 -15.86
CA TRP A 210 -5.54 10.61 -17.02
C TRP A 210 -4.46 9.72 -17.65
N GLY A 211 -4.29 8.49 -17.15
CA GLY A 211 -3.32 7.52 -17.67
C GLY A 211 -1.90 7.77 -17.21
N ASN A 212 -1.69 8.52 -16.12
CA ASN A 212 -0.38 8.67 -15.48
C ASN A 212 -0.25 7.70 -14.31
N CYS A 213 0.92 7.08 -14.19
CA CYS A 213 1.18 6.18 -13.08
C CYS A 213 1.32 6.98 -11.77
N LYS A 214 0.70 6.49 -10.69
CA LYS A 214 0.85 7.05 -9.34
C LYS A 214 1.92 6.33 -8.52
N VAL A 215 2.48 5.26 -9.05
CA VAL A 215 3.43 4.41 -8.36
C VAL A 215 4.85 4.68 -8.81
N CYS A 216 5.12 4.74 -10.12
CA CYS A 216 6.49 4.91 -10.58
C CYS A 216 7.05 6.30 -10.21
N PRO A 217 8.37 6.40 -9.96
CA PRO A 217 9.00 7.59 -9.40
C PRO A 217 8.77 8.90 -10.16
N ASP A 218 8.59 8.83 -11.47
CA ASP A 218 8.42 9.99 -12.36
C ASP A 218 6.97 10.19 -12.82
N HIS A 219 6.01 9.46 -12.25
CA HIS A 219 4.61 9.49 -12.66
C HIS A 219 4.40 9.32 -14.17
N CYS A 220 5.16 8.41 -14.77
CA CYS A 220 5.22 8.22 -16.22
C CYS A 220 3.84 7.88 -16.81
N ALA A 221 3.60 8.33 -18.04
CA ALA A 221 2.41 7.99 -18.80
C ALA A 221 2.33 6.48 -19.10
N MET A 222 1.10 5.98 -19.29
CA MET A 222 0.76 4.59 -19.59
C MET A 222 1.67 3.94 -20.65
N ARG A 223 1.99 4.68 -21.71
CA ARG A 223 2.80 4.18 -22.85
C ARG A 223 4.19 3.66 -22.46
N TYR A 224 4.73 4.10 -21.33
CA TYR A 224 6.02 3.63 -20.81
C TYR A 224 5.88 2.36 -19.96
N HIS A 225 4.69 1.77 -19.87
CA HIS A 225 4.42 0.62 -19.02
C HIS A 225 4.11 -0.63 -19.86
N LYS A 226 4.84 -1.72 -19.57
CA LYS A 226 4.72 -3.00 -20.25
C LYS A 226 4.38 -4.11 -19.26
N LEU A 227 3.54 -5.06 -19.68
CA LEU A 227 3.40 -6.32 -18.95
C LEU A 227 4.62 -7.19 -19.28
N GLN A 228 5.31 -7.63 -18.24
CA GLN A 228 6.53 -8.41 -18.35
C GLN A 228 6.55 -9.55 -17.34
N ASN A 229 7.33 -10.58 -17.61
CA ASN A 229 7.48 -11.79 -16.80
C ASN A 229 8.61 -11.68 -15.76
N TYR A 230 8.96 -10.47 -15.36
CA TYR A 230 9.94 -10.21 -14.30
C TYR A 230 9.55 -8.99 -13.47
N THR A 231 10.00 -8.94 -12.23
CA THR A 231 9.95 -7.74 -11.38
C THR A 231 11.33 -7.10 -11.29
N PHE A 232 11.37 -5.79 -11.01
CA PHE A 232 12.58 -5.10 -10.62
C PHE A 232 12.76 -5.24 -9.10
N GLU A 233 13.93 -5.71 -8.69
CA GLU A 233 14.39 -5.75 -7.30
C GLU A 233 15.67 -4.92 -7.14
N TYR A 234 15.95 -4.47 -5.91
CA TYR A 234 17.03 -3.54 -5.60
C TYR A 234 17.91 -4.12 -4.50
N ASP A 235 19.09 -4.58 -4.90
CA ASP A 235 20.06 -5.16 -3.98
C ASP A 235 21.16 -4.15 -3.63
N ILE A 236 21.70 -4.30 -2.43
CA ILE A 236 22.82 -3.48 -1.95
C ILE A 236 24.12 -4.15 -2.37
N LYS A 237 25.03 -3.39 -2.99
CA LYS A 237 26.39 -3.82 -3.28
C LYS A 237 27.38 -2.82 -2.69
N LYS A 238 28.49 -3.34 -2.16
CA LYS A 238 29.64 -2.51 -1.80
C LYS A 238 30.40 -2.11 -3.05
N GLU A 239 30.75 -0.84 -3.13
CA GLU A 239 31.52 -0.27 -4.22
C GLU A 239 32.66 0.57 -3.66
N LYS A 240 33.87 0.34 -4.21
CA LYS A 240 35.00 1.22 -3.98
C LYS A 240 34.87 2.44 -4.86
N ARG A 241 35.02 3.62 -4.25
CA ARG A 241 35.04 4.91 -4.94
C ARG A 241 36.31 5.66 -4.60
N THR A 242 36.69 6.56 -5.50
CA THR A 242 37.80 7.48 -5.30
C THR A 242 37.30 8.90 -5.08
N TYR A 243 38.09 9.71 -4.38
CA TYR A 243 37.82 11.15 -4.26
C TYR A 243 37.80 11.84 -5.62
N GLU A 244 38.69 11.44 -6.53
CA GLU A 244 38.76 11.97 -7.90
C GLU A 244 37.47 11.71 -8.69
N ASP A 245 36.95 10.47 -8.68
CA ASP A 245 35.71 10.11 -9.37
C ASP A 245 34.51 10.88 -8.81
N MET A 246 34.44 11.01 -7.48
CA MET A 246 33.41 11.77 -6.79
C MET A 246 33.47 13.24 -7.21
N LYS A 247 34.65 13.86 -7.15
CA LYS A 247 34.85 15.25 -7.52
C LYS A 247 34.50 15.49 -8.99
N ALA A 248 34.97 14.62 -9.89
CA ALA A 248 34.67 14.67 -11.32
C ALA A 248 33.16 14.60 -11.60
N LYS A 249 32.39 13.78 -10.89
CA LYS A 249 30.91 13.72 -11.00
C LYS A 249 30.28 15.11 -10.82
N TYR A 250 30.67 15.85 -9.77
CA TYR A 250 30.08 17.16 -9.49
C TYR A 250 30.65 18.27 -10.37
N GLU A 251 31.93 18.22 -10.72
CA GLU A 251 32.57 19.17 -11.64
C GLU A 251 31.97 19.09 -13.05
N ASN A 252 31.78 17.88 -13.57
CA ASN A 252 31.14 17.65 -14.87
C ASN A 252 29.69 18.15 -14.88
N ALA A 253 28.94 17.94 -13.80
CA ALA A 253 27.58 18.44 -13.66
C ALA A 253 27.51 19.98 -13.58
N CYS A 254 28.55 20.63 -13.04
CA CYS A 254 28.61 22.09 -12.90
C CYS A 254 29.32 22.80 -14.06
N GLY A 255 30.03 22.07 -14.92
CA GLY A 255 30.86 22.63 -16.00
C GLY A 255 32.07 23.44 -15.52
N GLN A 256 32.48 23.29 -14.26
CA GLN A 256 33.62 24.02 -13.67
C GLN A 256 34.29 23.19 -12.57
N LYS A 257 35.58 23.45 -12.33
CA LYS A 257 36.29 22.89 -11.18
C LYS A 257 35.67 23.40 -9.87
N LEU A 258 35.48 22.50 -8.91
CA LEU A 258 34.82 22.81 -7.64
C LEU A 258 35.85 22.96 -6.52
N THR A 259 35.63 23.95 -5.67
CA THR A 259 36.31 24.03 -4.37
C THR A 259 35.68 23.02 -3.41
N GLN A 260 36.34 22.75 -2.30
CA GLN A 260 35.85 21.83 -1.27
C GLN A 260 34.53 22.30 -0.66
N GLU A 261 34.39 23.60 -0.41
CA GLU A 261 33.18 24.20 0.14
C GLU A 261 32.00 24.03 -0.83
N LYS A 262 32.24 24.25 -2.13
CA LYS A 262 31.22 24.04 -3.16
C LYS A 262 30.86 22.56 -3.29
N LEU A 263 31.81 21.64 -3.16
CA LEU A 263 31.56 20.20 -3.17
C LEU A 263 30.69 19.79 -1.97
N LYS A 264 31.02 20.27 -0.76
CA LYS A 264 30.22 20.04 0.45
C LYS A 264 28.80 20.56 0.30
N GLN A 265 28.64 21.79 -0.20
CA GLN A 265 27.33 22.37 -0.48
C GLN A 265 26.52 21.53 -1.47
N LYS A 266 27.15 20.99 -2.52
CA LYS A 266 26.47 20.11 -3.49
C LYS A 266 26.00 18.80 -2.87
N LEU A 267 26.78 18.22 -1.96
CA LEU A 267 26.38 17.03 -1.21
C LEU A 267 25.20 17.32 -0.28
N GLU A 268 25.22 18.47 0.42
CA GLU A 268 24.09 18.91 1.26
C GLU A 268 22.82 19.18 0.44
N GLU A 269 22.95 19.79 -0.75
CA GLU A 269 21.85 19.99 -1.68
C GLU A 269 21.25 18.65 -2.17
N GLU A 270 22.09 17.65 -2.47
CA GLU A 270 21.65 16.32 -2.91
C GLU A 270 20.95 15.57 -1.75
N LEU A 271 21.49 15.67 -0.53
CA LEU A 271 20.89 15.11 0.68
C LEU A 271 19.49 15.70 0.94
N GLY A 272 19.34 17.02 0.88
CA GLY A 272 18.04 17.70 1.04
C GLY A 272 17.03 17.31 -0.04
N GLN A 273 17.49 17.08 -1.28
CA GLN A 273 16.64 16.60 -2.36
C GLN A 273 16.12 15.18 -2.08
N ILE A 274 16.98 14.29 -1.57
CA ILE A 274 16.57 12.92 -1.20
C ILE A 274 15.54 12.94 -0.08
N GLN A 275 15.80 13.70 0.99
CA GLN A 275 14.87 13.84 2.10
C GLN A 275 13.51 14.37 1.63
N SER A 276 13.50 15.41 0.80
CA SER A 276 12.26 15.94 0.22
C SER A 276 11.48 14.87 -0.55
N LYS A 277 12.15 14.02 -1.34
CA LYS A 277 11.49 12.95 -2.08
C LYS A 277 10.92 11.89 -1.16
N VAL A 278 11.66 11.41 -0.17
CA VAL A 278 11.15 10.44 0.81
C VAL A 278 9.88 10.98 1.49
N HIS A 279 9.85 12.27 1.86
CA HIS A 279 8.65 12.89 2.42
C HIS A 279 7.48 13.00 1.43
N ASP A 280 7.73 13.29 0.15
CA ASP A 280 6.68 13.28 -0.89
C ASP A 280 6.01 11.91 -1.04
N LEU A 281 6.80 10.83 -0.96
CA LEU A 281 6.29 9.46 -1.00
C LEU A 281 5.37 9.18 0.21
N VAL A 282 5.80 9.56 1.41
CA VAL A 282 5.02 9.36 2.64
C VAL A 282 3.73 10.20 2.65
N GLU A 283 3.78 11.43 2.13
CA GLU A 283 2.59 12.27 1.98
C GLU A 283 1.58 11.66 0.99
N THR A 284 2.06 10.97 -0.04
CA THR A 284 1.20 10.26 -1.00
C THR A 284 0.38 9.16 -0.31
N VAL A 285 1.00 8.38 0.58
CA VAL A 285 0.28 7.39 1.42
C VAL A 285 -0.75 8.09 2.31
N SER A 286 -0.33 9.16 2.99
CA SER A 286 -1.19 9.94 3.89
C SER A 286 -2.45 10.46 3.20
N ARG A 287 -2.30 10.97 1.97
CA ARG A 287 -3.41 11.50 1.17
C ARG A 287 -4.39 10.41 0.74
N CYS A 288 -3.89 9.22 0.39
CA CYS A 288 -4.73 8.06 0.07
C CYS A 288 -5.54 7.61 1.28
N LEU A 289 -4.92 7.52 2.46
CA LEU A 289 -5.58 7.15 3.70
C LEU A 289 -6.63 8.19 4.13
N ALA A 290 -6.28 9.48 4.12
CA ALA A 290 -7.21 10.55 4.45
C ALA A 290 -8.44 10.55 3.54
N ARG A 291 -8.28 10.25 2.23
CA ARG A 291 -9.43 10.11 1.33
C ARG A 291 -10.28 8.91 1.72
N LEU A 292 -9.69 7.76 2.05
CA LEU A 292 -10.43 6.57 2.47
C LEU A 292 -11.22 6.82 3.76
N ASP A 293 -10.64 7.50 4.73
CA ASP A 293 -11.31 7.85 5.99
C ASP A 293 -12.54 8.74 5.77
N GLN A 294 -12.52 9.58 4.73
CA GLN A 294 -13.66 10.43 4.39
C GLN A 294 -14.82 9.69 3.72
N ILE A 295 -14.57 8.58 3.00
CA ILE A 295 -15.57 7.96 2.12
C ILE A 295 -15.99 6.56 2.57
N ALA A 296 -15.11 5.81 3.24
CA ALA A 296 -15.37 4.44 3.63
C ALA A 296 -16.27 4.38 4.87
N LEU A 297 -17.17 3.40 4.89
CA LEU A 297 -18.02 3.12 6.05
C LEU A 297 -17.18 2.69 7.27
N LYS A 298 -16.15 1.88 7.01
CA LYS A 298 -15.11 1.58 7.98
C LYS A 298 -13.75 2.10 7.45
N PRO A 299 -13.09 3.01 8.17
CA PRO A 299 -11.76 3.53 7.84
C PRO A 299 -10.68 2.44 7.68
N ASN A 300 -9.50 2.82 7.21
CA ASN A 300 -8.36 1.91 7.22
C ASN A 300 -7.88 1.68 8.66
N PRO A 301 -7.57 0.44 9.08
CA PRO A 301 -7.07 0.20 10.44
C PRO A 301 -5.67 0.77 10.67
N LEU A 302 -4.91 1.03 9.61
CA LEU A 302 -3.54 1.55 9.68
C LEU A 302 -3.47 2.99 9.19
N SER A 303 -2.84 3.84 10.00
CA SER A 303 -2.40 5.18 9.68
C SER A 303 -1.05 5.17 8.96
N THR A 304 -0.60 6.32 8.43
CA THR A 304 0.72 6.43 7.80
C THR A 304 1.87 6.08 8.75
N PRO A 305 1.89 6.58 10.01
CA PRO A 305 2.86 6.11 11.00
C PRO A 305 2.86 4.59 11.20
N ASP A 306 1.69 3.94 11.22
CA ASP A 306 1.61 2.48 11.39
C ASP A 306 2.23 1.72 10.21
N TYR A 307 2.07 2.22 8.97
CA TYR A 307 2.77 1.65 7.82
C TYR A 307 4.29 1.82 7.91
N LEU A 308 4.77 2.95 8.45
CA LEU A 308 6.19 3.16 8.68
C LEU A 308 6.72 2.23 9.77
N ASP A 309 5.93 1.93 10.81
CA ASP A 309 6.27 0.92 11.81
C ASP A 309 6.42 -0.47 11.21
N LEU A 310 5.52 -0.86 10.28
CA LEU A 310 5.67 -2.12 9.55
C LEU A 310 6.97 -2.15 8.72
N MET A 311 7.37 -1.01 8.13
CA MET A 311 8.63 -0.90 7.39
C MET A 311 9.86 -1.01 8.32
N ILE A 312 9.83 -0.34 9.48
CA ILE A 312 10.89 -0.42 10.50
C ILE A 312 11.06 -1.87 10.96
N LEU A 313 9.95 -2.52 11.33
CA LEU A 313 9.93 -3.90 11.78
C LEU A 313 10.38 -4.89 10.68
N THR A 314 10.15 -4.55 9.40
CA THR A 314 10.69 -5.33 8.28
C THR A 314 12.22 -5.19 8.19
N GLU A 315 12.75 -3.97 8.28
CA GLU A 315 14.20 -3.73 8.28
C GLU A 315 14.90 -4.39 9.48
N GLU A 316 14.28 -4.38 10.67
CA GLU A 316 14.77 -5.08 11.87
C GLU A 316 14.87 -6.60 11.65
N ARG A 317 13.87 -7.20 10.99
CA ARG A 317 13.83 -8.64 10.73
C ARG A 317 14.80 -9.06 9.61
N GLU A 318 14.91 -8.25 8.56
CA GLU A 318 15.84 -8.52 7.47
C GLU A 318 17.29 -8.36 7.92
N ALA A 319 17.59 -7.39 8.79
CA ALA A 319 18.91 -7.11 9.35
C ALA A 319 20.03 -7.00 8.28
N ASN A 320 19.67 -6.56 7.07
CA ASN A 320 20.61 -6.37 5.97
C ASN A 320 21.66 -5.30 6.33
N PRO A 321 22.91 -5.36 5.82
CA PRO A 321 23.95 -4.36 6.14
C PRO A 321 23.45 -2.91 6.06
N GLY A 322 23.79 -2.08 7.05
CA GLY A 322 23.32 -0.70 7.18
C GLY A 322 21.87 -0.54 7.67
N PHE A 323 21.27 -1.57 8.29
CA PHE A 323 19.88 -1.52 8.74
C PHE A 323 19.65 -0.56 9.92
N LEU A 324 20.63 -0.34 10.80
CA LEU A 324 20.48 0.55 11.95
C LEU A 324 20.29 2.01 11.51
N GLU A 325 21.08 2.45 10.55
CA GLU A 325 21.01 3.79 9.95
C GLU A 325 19.70 3.99 9.18
N ARG A 326 19.21 2.93 8.50
CA ARG A 326 17.89 2.93 7.84
C ARG A 326 16.75 3.00 8.84
N ILE A 327 16.79 2.24 9.94
CA ILE A 327 15.79 2.30 11.01
C ILE A 327 15.76 3.71 11.63
N GLN A 328 16.93 4.30 11.89
CA GLN A 328 17.01 5.67 12.40
C GLN A 328 16.34 6.66 11.42
N SER A 329 16.66 6.56 10.13
CA SER A 329 16.09 7.44 9.11
C SER A 329 14.57 7.22 8.93
N LEU A 330 14.09 5.98 8.99
CA LEU A 330 12.65 5.66 9.01
C LEU A 330 11.95 6.25 10.25
N THR A 331 12.61 6.20 11.40
CA THR A 331 12.10 6.76 12.66
C THR A 331 11.95 8.28 12.57
N GLU A 332 12.89 8.98 11.93
CA GLU A 332 12.80 10.42 11.66
C GLU A 332 11.64 10.76 10.71
N VAL A 333 11.49 9.98 9.64
CA VAL A 333 10.37 10.12 8.70
C VAL A 333 9.04 9.84 9.38
N LYS A 334 8.97 8.86 10.29
CA LYS A 334 7.78 8.54 11.09
C LYS A 334 7.37 9.68 12.00
N LYS A 335 8.29 10.22 12.80
CA LYS A 335 8.04 11.40 13.66
C LYS A 335 7.42 12.53 12.85
N THR A 336 7.94 12.73 11.64
CA THR A 336 7.45 13.76 10.74
C THR A 336 6.03 13.47 10.24
N ALA A 337 5.71 12.22 9.89
CA ALA A 337 4.36 11.81 9.53
C ALA A 337 3.37 11.97 10.70
N GLU A 338 3.80 11.73 11.93
CA GLU A 338 2.99 11.97 13.14
C GLU A 338 2.65 13.46 13.30
N LEU A 339 3.61 14.36 13.09
CA LEU A 339 3.37 15.81 13.11
C LEU A 339 2.34 16.24 12.05
N VAL A 340 2.48 15.73 10.82
CA VAL A 340 1.51 15.99 9.76
C VAL A 340 0.11 15.49 10.15
N ALA A 341 0.01 14.31 10.77
CA ALA A 341 -1.26 13.76 11.24
C ALA A 341 -1.89 14.61 12.36
N LYS A 342 -1.09 15.09 13.33
CA LYS A 342 -1.55 16.02 14.39
C LYS A 342 -2.13 17.30 13.79
N VAL A 343 -1.41 17.92 12.85
CA VAL A 343 -1.87 19.13 12.15
C VAL A 343 -3.18 18.88 11.39
N ALA A 344 -3.29 17.75 10.68
CA ALA A 344 -4.50 17.39 9.96
C ALA A 344 -5.72 17.22 10.89
N LYS A 345 -5.49 16.74 12.11
CA LYS A 345 -6.51 16.61 13.17
C LYS A 345 -6.77 17.91 13.95
N LYS A 346 -6.08 19.00 13.62
CA LYS A 346 -6.12 20.29 14.35
C LYS A 346 -5.68 20.17 15.81
N GLU A 347 -4.80 19.22 16.11
CA GLU A 347 -4.18 19.09 17.42
C GLU A 347 -3.07 20.15 17.56
N PRO A 348 -2.91 20.77 18.74
CA PRO A 348 -1.84 21.74 18.97
C PRO A 348 -0.47 21.04 18.93
N LEU A 349 0.49 21.67 18.26
CA LEU A 349 1.89 21.23 18.28
C LEU A 349 2.63 21.91 19.43
N LEU A 350 3.55 21.17 20.06
CA LEU A 350 4.52 21.77 20.98
C LEU A 350 5.49 22.71 20.23
N PRO A 351 6.17 23.66 20.91
CA PRO A 351 7.07 24.60 20.24
C PRO A 351 8.15 23.93 19.37
N GLU A 352 8.79 22.87 19.87
CA GLU A 352 9.80 22.11 19.13
C GLU A 352 9.22 21.36 17.93
N GLU A 353 8.01 20.82 18.07
CA GLU A 353 7.28 20.14 17.00
C GLU A 353 6.89 21.11 15.89
N SER A 354 6.43 22.31 16.26
CA SER A 354 6.10 23.35 15.30
C SER A 354 7.34 23.82 14.53
N LYS A 355 8.50 23.93 15.20
CA LYS A 355 9.77 24.27 14.54
C LYS A 355 10.14 23.22 13.49
N LYS A 356 10.16 21.93 13.87
CA LYS A 356 10.47 20.82 12.96
C LYS A 356 9.50 20.74 11.77
N TYR A 357 8.20 20.92 12.03
CA TYR A 357 7.18 20.94 10.99
C TYR A 357 7.42 22.06 9.97
N ASN A 358 7.78 23.26 10.44
CA ASN A 358 8.06 24.41 9.57
C ASN A 358 9.36 24.22 8.76
N GLU A 359 10.44 23.74 9.40
CA GLU A 359 11.71 23.43 8.72
C GLU A 359 11.50 22.43 7.57
N GLN A 360 10.71 21.39 7.83
CA GLN A 360 10.38 20.41 6.81
C GLN A 360 9.57 21.03 5.66
N LYS A 361 8.60 21.88 5.98
CA LYS A 361 7.79 22.58 4.98
C LYS A 361 8.65 23.49 4.08
N GLU A 362 9.58 24.24 4.66
CA GLU A 362 10.53 25.09 3.94
C GLU A 362 11.47 24.28 3.06
N MET A 363 12.02 23.17 3.58
CA MET A 363 12.84 22.24 2.83
C MET A 363 12.09 21.74 1.58
N LYS A 364 10.84 21.29 1.74
CA LYS A 364 10.02 20.82 0.61
C LYS A 364 9.80 21.92 -0.43
N GLN A 365 9.53 23.14 0.01
CA GLN A 365 9.36 24.29 -0.91
C GLN A 365 10.64 24.58 -1.71
N SER A 366 11.82 24.48 -1.09
CA SER A 366 13.12 24.69 -1.73
C SER A 366 13.42 23.66 -2.84
N TYR A 367 12.94 22.42 -2.69
CA TYR A 367 13.26 21.31 -3.59
C TYR A 367 12.12 20.90 -4.55
N ALA A 368 10.93 21.50 -4.44
CA ALA A 368 9.73 21.11 -5.19
C ALA A 368 9.89 21.05 -6.73
N LYS A 369 10.78 21.85 -7.32
CA LYS A 369 10.97 21.94 -8.79
C LYS A 369 12.23 21.27 -9.32
N LYS A 370 13.12 20.75 -8.46
CA LYS A 370 14.52 20.52 -8.84
C LYS A 370 14.85 19.18 -9.49
N GLN A 371 13.95 18.18 -9.54
CA GLN A 371 14.36 16.87 -10.08
C GLN A 371 13.26 16.08 -10.79
N LYS A 372 13.48 15.85 -12.10
CA LYS A 372 12.89 14.75 -12.88
C LYS A 372 13.91 13.61 -12.94
N LYS A 373 13.47 12.35 -13.02
CA LYS A 373 14.33 11.16 -13.18
C LYS A 373 15.21 10.82 -11.98
N TRP A 374 14.89 11.34 -10.79
CA TRP A 374 15.69 11.17 -9.56
C TRP A 374 16.00 9.71 -9.26
N PHE A 375 15.00 8.84 -9.37
CA PHE A 375 15.13 7.43 -9.02
C PHE A 375 16.10 6.71 -9.94
N LYS A 376 15.99 6.96 -11.25
CA LYS A 376 16.91 6.40 -12.25
C LYS A 376 18.34 6.90 -12.03
N THR A 377 18.53 8.11 -11.51
CA THR A 377 19.86 8.62 -11.16
C THR A 377 20.47 7.94 -9.93
N TRP A 378 19.64 7.40 -9.03
CA TRP A 378 20.13 6.77 -7.79
C TRP A 378 20.32 5.26 -7.90
N ILE A 379 19.59 4.61 -8.80
CA ILE A 379 19.80 3.20 -9.12
C ILE A 379 20.78 3.06 -10.29
N ARG A 380 21.65 2.05 -10.25
CA ARG A 380 22.49 1.69 -11.40
C ARG A 380 21.86 0.54 -12.17
N ASP A 381 22.03 0.55 -13.49
CA ASP A 381 21.73 -0.56 -14.38
C ASP A 381 22.76 -1.69 -14.12
N GLY A 382 22.30 -2.84 -13.64
CA GLY A 382 23.13 -4.02 -13.37
C GLY A 382 23.56 -4.79 -14.62
N GLU A 383 23.86 -4.10 -15.74
CA GLU A 383 24.35 -4.75 -16.96
C GLU A 383 25.88 -4.64 -17.06
N GLU A 384 26.59 -5.32 -16.16
CA GLU A 384 27.93 -5.83 -16.45
C GLU A 384 28.08 -7.27 -15.93
N LYS A 385 28.23 -8.20 -16.90
CA LYS A 385 28.82 -9.54 -16.81
C LYS A 385 28.04 -10.65 -16.07
N THR A 386 27.04 -11.23 -16.73
CA THR A 386 26.80 -12.69 -16.71
C THR A 386 26.16 -13.15 -18.03
N SER A 387 26.84 -12.94 -19.16
CA SER A 387 26.66 -13.81 -20.33
C SER A 387 27.62 -15.00 -20.21
N GLN A 388 27.32 -15.90 -19.30
CA GLN A 388 27.66 -17.31 -19.47
C GLN A 388 26.33 -18.04 -19.53
N THR A 389 25.88 -18.26 -20.75
CA THR A 389 24.92 -19.29 -21.12
C THR A 389 25.42 -20.62 -20.57
N VAL A 390 24.93 -21.01 -19.39
CA VAL A 390 24.94 -22.41 -18.99
C VAL A 390 23.93 -23.10 -19.90
N ALA A 391 24.44 -23.76 -20.94
CA ALA A 391 23.64 -24.64 -21.77
C ALA A 391 22.97 -25.69 -20.86
N LEU A 392 21.65 -25.72 -20.86
CA LEU A 392 20.88 -26.81 -20.27
C LEU A 392 21.30 -28.12 -20.99
N PRO A 393 21.62 -29.20 -20.27
CA PRO A 393 21.87 -30.49 -20.92
C PRO A 393 20.58 -30.96 -21.63
N PRO A 394 20.70 -31.65 -22.78
CA PRO A 394 19.55 -32.10 -23.55
C PRO A 394 18.68 -33.01 -22.68
N GLN A 395 17.39 -32.66 -22.59
CA GLN A 395 16.38 -33.46 -21.93
C GLN A 395 16.24 -34.81 -22.66
N THR A 396 16.46 -35.90 -21.94
CA THR A 396 16.15 -37.26 -22.37
C THR A 396 14.64 -37.38 -22.65
N PRO A 397 14.21 -38.07 -23.72
CA PRO A 397 12.78 -38.23 -24.00
C PRO A 397 12.10 -39.06 -22.92
N GLN A 398 11.04 -38.54 -22.30
CA GLN A 398 10.15 -39.34 -21.45
C GLN A 398 9.29 -40.29 -22.32
N PRO A 399 9.04 -41.53 -21.86
CA PRO A 399 8.26 -42.51 -22.61
C PRO A 399 6.77 -42.14 -22.63
N GLN A 400 6.15 -42.35 -23.80
CA GLN A 400 4.72 -42.17 -24.04
C GLN A 400 3.90 -43.07 -23.10
N GLN A 401 3.06 -42.47 -22.27
CA GLN A 401 2.01 -43.19 -21.56
C GLN A 401 0.87 -43.52 -22.53
N GLU A 402 0.62 -44.82 -22.70
CA GLU A 402 -0.52 -45.38 -23.43
C GLU A 402 -1.84 -44.89 -22.84
N ARG A 403 -2.75 -44.49 -23.73
CA ARG A 403 -4.14 -44.16 -23.39
C ARG A 403 -4.90 -45.45 -23.14
N GLN A 404 -5.46 -45.62 -21.94
CA GLN A 404 -6.52 -46.60 -21.71
C GLN A 404 -7.86 -46.07 -22.28
N PRO A 405 -8.69 -46.94 -22.89
CA PRO A 405 -9.98 -46.56 -23.45
C PRO A 405 -11.05 -46.42 -22.35
N ARG A 406 -11.93 -45.42 -22.52
CA ARG A 406 -13.12 -45.24 -21.66
C ARG A 406 -14.18 -46.28 -22.01
N HIS A 407 -14.76 -46.90 -20.98
CA HIS A 407 -16.08 -47.52 -21.02
C HIS A 407 -17.13 -46.55 -20.49
#